data_AF-A0A5D2CUM9-F1
#
_entry.id   AF-A0A5D2CUM9-F1
#
_cell.length_a   1.000
_cell.length_b   1.000
_cell.length_c   1.000
_cell.angle_alpha   90.00
_cell.angle_beta   90.00
_cell.angle_gamma   90.00
#
_symmetry.space_group_name_H-M   'P 1'
#
loop_
_entity.id
_entity.type
_entity.pdbx_description
1 polymer ?
#
loop_
_entity_poly.entity_id
_entity_poly.type
_entity_poly.pdbx_seq_one_letter_code
_entity_poly.pdbx_strand_id
1 'polypeptide(L)'
;MLDDIHNHWKRAEAVRIKCLGVPTLDMDNVCFHLEEKSGGKIIYRHINILILYRGRNYDPQNQPVIPLMLWKPYAPIYPKLVKNIADGLTFEETKEMRNRGLHSPALMKLTRNGVYVNVVARVREAFETEEVIRLDCTHVGMSDCKRIGVKLRDLAPCVPILFKDEQIILWRGKRDQERNSDISDANAKSSGA
;
A
#
# COMPACT_ATOMS: atom_id res chain seq x y z
N MET A 1 19.98 -2.23 -4.48
CA MET A 1 18.92 -1.80 -5.41
C MET A 1 19.28 -0.51 -6.11
N LEU A 2 19.37 0.64 -5.41
CA LEU A 2 19.78 1.90 -6.06
C LEU A 2 21.19 1.81 -6.63
N ASP A 3 22.13 1.22 -5.88
CA ASP A 3 23.49 0.97 -6.36
C ASP A 3 23.52 0.10 -7.63
N ASP A 4 22.62 -0.87 -7.75
CA ASP A 4 22.53 -1.73 -8.93
C ASP A 4 22.06 -0.94 -10.16
N ILE A 5 21.12 -0.02 -9.98
CA ILE A 5 20.64 0.89 -11.05
C ILE A 5 21.79 1.80 -11.49
N HIS A 6 22.48 2.45 -10.55
CA HIS A 6 23.61 3.33 -10.87
C HIS A 6 24.78 2.57 -11.51
N ASN A 7 25.06 1.35 -11.07
CA ASN A 7 26.06 0.49 -11.69
C ASN A 7 25.67 0.08 -13.11
N HIS A 8 24.39 -0.20 -13.38
CA HIS A 8 23.91 -0.48 -14.73
C HIS A 8 24.04 0.74 -15.65
N TRP A 9 23.79 1.94 -15.11
CA TRP A 9 23.92 3.20 -15.84
C TRP A 9 25.33 3.56 -16.28
N LYS A 10 26.36 2.89 -15.76
CA LYS A 10 27.74 2.99 -16.28
C LYS A 10 27.89 2.36 -17.66
N ARG A 11 27.02 1.41 -18.02
CA ARG A 11 27.10 0.63 -19.28
C ARG A 11 25.96 0.91 -20.24
N ALA A 12 24.77 1.20 -19.75
CA ALA A 12 23.59 1.45 -20.57
C ALA A 12 22.76 2.61 -20.01
N GLU A 13 22.16 3.44 -20.85
CA GLU A 13 21.48 4.67 -20.39
C GLU A 13 20.11 4.44 -19.75
N ALA A 14 19.50 3.28 -20.00
CA ALA A 14 18.18 2.92 -19.52
C ALA A 14 18.20 1.56 -18.81
N VAL A 15 17.40 1.43 -17.76
CA VAL A 15 17.24 0.20 -16.96
C VAL A 15 15.79 -0.24 -17.02
N ARG A 16 15.57 -1.52 -17.32
CA ARG A 16 14.25 -2.14 -17.18
C ARG A 16 14.08 -2.71 -15.77
N ILE A 17 13.13 -2.18 -15.03
CA ILE A 17 12.82 -2.59 -13.65
C ILE A 17 11.49 -3.35 -13.66
N LYS A 18 11.46 -4.52 -13.02
CA LYS A 18 10.24 -5.30 -12.81
C LYS A 18 9.91 -5.29 -11.32
N CYS A 19 8.78 -4.68 -10.97
CA CYS A 19 8.27 -4.65 -9.60
C CYS A 19 7.45 -5.91 -9.31
N LEU A 20 7.63 -6.47 -8.12
CA LEU A 20 6.90 -7.65 -7.64
C LEU A 20 6.57 -7.46 -6.15
N GLY A 21 5.48 -8.08 -5.70
CA GLY A 21 4.98 -8.05 -4.33
C GLY A 21 4.22 -6.78 -3.99
N VAL A 22 4.28 -6.40 -2.71
CA VAL A 22 3.61 -5.23 -2.11
C VAL A 22 3.77 -3.92 -2.91
N PRO A 23 4.93 -3.57 -3.48
CA PRO A 23 5.09 -2.33 -4.25
C PRO A 23 4.13 -2.20 -5.43
N THR A 24 3.64 -3.32 -5.98
CA THR A 24 2.72 -3.30 -7.12
C THR A 24 1.31 -2.82 -6.77
N LEU A 25 0.96 -2.68 -5.49
CA LEU A 25 -0.29 -2.04 -5.06
C LEU A 25 -0.28 -0.53 -5.33
N ASP A 26 0.90 0.09 -5.35
CA ASP A 26 1.07 1.55 -5.43
C ASP A 26 2.27 1.87 -6.32
N MET A 27 2.06 1.68 -7.61
CA MET A 27 3.09 1.95 -8.61
C MET A 27 3.39 3.44 -8.72
N ASP A 28 2.47 4.33 -8.35
CA ASP A 28 2.68 5.78 -8.40
C ASP A 28 3.71 6.22 -7.36
N ASN A 29 3.59 5.75 -6.12
CA ASN A 29 4.57 6.04 -5.07
C ASN A 29 5.93 5.39 -5.36
N VAL A 30 5.94 4.20 -5.98
CA VAL A 30 7.19 3.57 -6.43
C VAL A 30 7.85 4.41 -7.51
N CYS A 31 7.09 4.91 -8.49
CA CYS A 31 7.62 5.77 -9.53
C CYS A 31 8.21 7.05 -8.94
N PHE A 32 7.45 7.72 -8.07
CA PHE A 32 7.88 8.94 -7.38
C PHE A 32 9.21 8.74 -6.65
N HIS A 33 9.31 7.72 -5.79
CA HIS A 33 10.55 7.48 -5.04
C HIS A 33 11.71 6.98 -5.91
N LEU A 34 11.43 6.27 -7.02
CA LEU A 34 12.49 5.88 -7.95
C LEU A 34 13.07 7.12 -8.62
N GLU A 35 12.24 8.04 -9.11
CA GLU A 35 12.70 9.28 -9.74
C GLU A 35 13.44 10.19 -8.73
N GLU A 36 12.86 10.39 -7.54
CA GLU A 36 13.43 11.20 -6.47
C GLU A 36 14.80 10.68 -6.00
N LYS A 37 14.92 9.37 -5.73
CA LYS A 37 16.14 8.81 -5.13
C LYS A 37 17.22 8.50 -6.15
N SER A 38 16.85 8.15 -7.38
CA SER A 38 17.84 7.83 -8.41
C SER A 38 18.24 9.06 -9.24
N GLY A 39 17.44 10.12 -9.23
CA GLY A 39 17.60 11.27 -10.13
C GLY A 39 17.29 10.97 -11.60
N GLY A 40 16.89 9.73 -11.92
CA GLY A 40 16.44 9.33 -13.25
C GLY A 40 14.99 9.71 -13.51
N LYS A 41 14.56 9.55 -14.76
CA LYS A 41 13.19 9.79 -15.20
C LYS A 41 12.58 8.53 -15.80
N ILE A 42 11.33 8.24 -15.45
CA ILE A 42 10.62 7.10 -16.00
C ILE A 42 10.07 7.48 -17.37
N ILE A 43 10.52 6.77 -18.41
CA ILE A 43 10.13 7.02 -19.79
C ILE A 43 9.05 6.06 -20.29
N TYR A 44 8.87 4.94 -19.60
CA TYR A 44 7.84 3.95 -19.92
C TYR A 44 7.36 3.24 -18.66
N ARG A 45 6.05 3.03 -18.60
CA ARG A 45 5.38 2.29 -17.53
C ARG A 45 4.29 1.40 -18.13
N HIS A 46 4.31 0.13 -17.75
CA HIS A 46 3.25 -0.80 -18.07
C HIS A 46 3.08 -1.83 -16.96
N ILE A 47 1.91 -1.82 -16.30
CA ILE A 47 1.54 -2.70 -15.18
C ILE A 47 2.60 -2.64 -14.07
N ASN A 48 3.55 -3.57 -14.06
CA ASN A 48 4.62 -3.70 -13.07
C ASN A 48 6.03 -3.54 -13.67
N ILE A 49 6.13 -3.19 -14.95
CA ILE A 49 7.38 -2.97 -15.67
C ILE A 49 7.58 -1.46 -15.85
N LEU A 50 8.78 -1.00 -15.49
CA LEU A 50 9.21 0.38 -15.61
C LEU A 50 10.49 0.43 -16.45
N ILE A 51 10.65 1.47 -17.25
CA ILE A 51 11.93 1.82 -17.88
C ILE A 51 12.37 3.16 -17.30
N LEU A 52 13.49 3.11 -16.57
CA LEU A 52 14.09 4.26 -15.92
C LEU A 52 15.31 4.71 -16.71
N TYR A 53 15.30 5.97 -17.13
CA TYR A 53 16.35 6.62 -17.89
C TYR A 53 17.16 7.54 -16.99
N ARG A 54 18.49 7.47 -17.04
CA ARG A 54 19.37 8.26 -16.15
C ARG A 54 19.38 9.76 -16.45
N GLY A 55 19.02 10.16 -17.68
CA GLY A 55 19.22 11.53 -18.20
C GLY A 55 20.47 11.67 -19.06
N ARG A 56 20.54 12.74 -19.86
CA ARG A 56 21.70 13.00 -20.75
C ARG A 56 22.97 13.39 -19.99
N ASN A 57 22.81 14.08 -18.85
CA ASN A 57 23.90 14.61 -18.02
C ASN A 57 23.94 13.90 -16.65
N TYR A 58 23.89 12.57 -16.63
CA TYR A 58 24.03 11.83 -15.38
C TYR A 58 25.47 11.93 -14.86
N ASP A 59 25.65 12.52 -13.68
CA ASP A 59 26.92 12.56 -12.97
C ASP A 59 26.95 11.47 -11.87
N PRO A 60 27.81 10.45 -12.00
CA PRO A 60 27.99 9.43 -10.97
C PRO A 60 28.41 9.98 -9.60
N GLN A 61 29.04 11.17 -9.55
CA GLN A 61 29.53 11.77 -8.31
C GLN A 61 28.41 12.34 -7.43
N ASN A 62 27.25 12.67 -8.00
CA ASN A 62 26.08 13.14 -7.27
C ASN A 62 25.25 11.99 -6.65
N GLN A 63 25.75 10.75 -6.69
CA GLN A 63 25.05 9.63 -6.08
C GLN A 63 25.01 9.81 -4.54
N PRO A 64 23.83 9.63 -3.90
CA PRO A 64 23.74 9.66 -2.45
C PRO A 64 24.57 8.51 -1.86
N VAL A 65 25.63 8.84 -1.13
CA VAL A 65 26.45 7.86 -0.40
C VAL A 65 25.76 7.56 0.93
N ILE A 66 25.21 6.35 1.06
CA ILE A 66 24.67 5.89 2.34
C ILE A 66 25.86 5.42 3.19
N PRO A 67 26.16 6.07 4.33
CA PRO A 67 27.27 5.65 5.17
C PRO A 67 27.00 4.24 5.73
N LEU A 68 28.06 3.43 5.79
CA LEU A 68 28.00 2.12 6.44
C LEU A 68 27.71 2.35 7.93
N MET A 69 26.53 1.95 8.39
CA MET A 69 26.21 1.97 9.81
C MET A 69 27.01 0.85 10.50
N LEU A 70 28.03 1.23 11.26
CA LEU A 70 28.87 0.31 12.06
C LEU A 70 28.12 -0.26 13.27
N TRP A 71 26.96 0.32 13.62
CA TRP A 71 26.05 -0.21 14.63
C TRP A 71 24.68 -0.49 14.00
N LYS A 72 24.03 -1.57 14.45
CA LYS A 72 22.62 -1.81 14.13
C LYS A 72 21.78 -1.25 15.29
N PRO A 73 20.98 -0.19 15.07
CA PRO A 73 20.09 0.29 16.12
C PRO A 73 19.13 -0.83 16.54
N TYR A 74 18.68 -0.79 17.80
CA TYR A 74 17.69 -1.74 18.28
C TYR A 74 16.44 -1.67 17.39
N ALA A 75 15.90 -2.83 17.02
CA ALA A 75 14.73 -2.87 16.15
C ALA A 75 13.58 -2.12 16.82
N PRO A 76 12.93 -1.16 16.14
CA PRO A 76 11.83 -0.42 16.73
C PRO A 76 10.70 -1.39 17.10
N ILE A 77 10.08 -1.16 18.25
CA ILE A 77 8.94 -1.94 18.70
C ILE A 77 7.71 -1.46 17.93
N TYR A 78 7.26 -2.27 16.97
CA TYR A 78 6.06 -1.97 16.20
C TYR A 78 4.80 -2.28 17.01
N PRO A 79 3.79 -1.38 17.02
CA PRO A 79 2.50 -1.70 17.61
C PRO A 79 1.81 -2.83 16.85
N LYS A 80 0.84 -3.49 17.50
CA LYS A 80 0.04 -4.54 16.85
C LYS A 80 -0.68 -3.98 15.63
N LEU A 81 -0.56 -4.69 14.50
CA LEU A 81 -1.12 -4.22 13.24
C LEU A 81 -2.65 -4.14 13.25
N VAL A 82 -3.30 -5.06 13.96
CA VAL A 82 -4.75 -5.10 14.16
C VAL A 82 -5.03 -4.87 15.64
N LYS A 83 -5.89 -3.89 15.91
CA LYS A 83 -6.40 -3.62 17.25
C LYS A 83 -7.47 -4.65 17.63
N ASN A 84 -7.59 -4.95 18.93
CA ASN A 84 -8.62 -5.86 19.44
C ASN A 84 -10.03 -5.35 19.12
N ILE A 85 -10.22 -4.03 19.20
CA ILE A 85 -11.43 -3.29 18.85
C ILE A 85 -11.07 -2.38 17.67
N ALA A 86 -11.83 -2.45 16.57
CA ALA A 86 -11.64 -1.56 15.44
C ALA A 86 -12.09 -0.13 15.82
N ASP A 87 -11.39 0.88 15.32
CA ASP A 87 -11.71 2.28 15.65
C ASP A 87 -13.15 2.60 15.20
N GLY A 88 -14.00 3.03 16.14
CA GLY A 88 -15.41 3.35 15.89
C GLY A 88 -16.43 2.21 16.06
N LEU A 89 -15.99 1.00 16.43
CA LEU A 89 -16.86 -0.13 16.78
C LEU A 89 -16.74 -0.51 18.26
N THR A 90 -17.78 -1.14 18.77
CA THR A 90 -17.73 -1.89 20.04
C THR A 90 -17.05 -3.26 19.85
N PHE A 91 -16.73 -3.91 20.97
CA PHE A 91 -16.11 -5.24 20.94
C PHE A 91 -17.03 -6.29 20.27
N GLU A 92 -18.33 -6.23 20.52
CA GLU A 92 -19.32 -7.16 19.99
C GLU A 92 -19.50 -7.00 18.49
N GLU A 93 -19.68 -5.76 18.01
CA GLU A 93 -19.73 -5.46 16.58
C GLU A 93 -18.44 -5.91 15.88
N THR A 94 -17.27 -5.66 16.47
CA THR A 94 -15.99 -6.09 15.87
C THR A 94 -15.93 -7.61 15.71
N LYS A 95 -16.44 -8.36 16.70
CA LYS A 95 -16.52 -9.82 16.64
C LYS A 95 -17.50 -10.27 15.56
N GLU A 96 -18.65 -9.62 15.44
CA GLU A 96 -19.62 -9.87 14.38
C GLU A 96 -18.99 -9.64 13.00
N MET A 97 -18.34 -8.49 12.77
CA MET A 97 -17.69 -8.17 11.50
C MET A 97 -16.61 -9.19 11.10
N ARG A 98 -15.81 -9.64 12.07
CA ARG A 98 -14.82 -10.72 11.85
C ARG A 98 -15.51 -12.02 11.44
N ASN A 99 -16.60 -12.38 12.11
CA ASN A 99 -17.35 -13.59 11.78
C ASN A 99 -18.00 -13.48 10.40
N ARG A 100 -18.66 -12.37 10.07
CA ARG A 100 -19.23 -12.13 8.74
C ARG A 100 -18.16 -12.22 7.64
N GLY A 101 -17.01 -11.59 7.86
CA GLY A 101 -15.90 -11.62 6.90
C GLY A 101 -15.27 -13.00 6.73
N LEU A 102 -15.26 -13.85 7.75
CA LEU A 102 -14.78 -15.23 7.61
C LEU A 102 -15.71 -16.11 6.77
N HIS A 103 -17.02 -15.86 6.86
CA HIS A 103 -18.05 -16.61 6.14
C HIS A 103 -18.38 -16.02 4.75
N SER A 104 -17.97 -14.78 4.48
CA SER A 104 -18.20 -14.14 3.17
C SER A 104 -17.33 -14.79 2.08
N PRO A 105 -17.79 -14.84 0.82
CA PRO A 105 -16.96 -15.28 -0.29
C PRO A 105 -15.71 -14.41 -0.42
N ALA A 106 -14.59 -14.99 -0.84
CA ALA A 106 -13.38 -14.22 -1.08
C ALA A 106 -13.58 -13.34 -2.32
N LEU A 107 -13.37 -12.03 -2.18
CA LEU A 107 -13.48 -11.05 -3.27
C LEU A 107 -12.51 -11.40 -4.41
N MET A 108 -11.29 -11.77 -4.04
CA MET A 108 -10.28 -12.25 -4.96
C MET A 108 -9.21 -13.08 -4.26
N LYS A 109 -8.49 -13.85 -5.08
CA LYS A 109 -7.30 -14.59 -4.69
C LYS A 109 -6.05 -13.90 -5.22
N LEU A 110 -5.13 -13.57 -4.32
CA LEU A 110 -3.83 -13.06 -4.69
C LEU A 110 -2.93 -14.20 -5.16
N THR A 111 -2.35 -14.03 -6.34
CA THR A 111 -1.53 -15.06 -6.99
C THR A 111 -0.06 -14.97 -6.56
N ARG A 112 0.65 -16.11 -6.66
CA ARG A 112 2.10 -16.18 -6.40
C ARG A 112 2.94 -15.34 -7.36
N ASN A 113 2.34 -14.84 -8.44
CA ASN A 113 3.03 -14.00 -9.43
C ASN A 113 3.47 -12.64 -8.84
N GLY A 114 2.89 -12.23 -7.70
CA GLY A 114 3.31 -11.01 -7.01
C GLY A 114 2.91 -9.72 -7.72
N VAL A 115 1.87 -9.74 -8.56
CA VAL A 115 1.38 -8.54 -9.25
C VAL A 115 -0.02 -8.21 -8.74
N TYR A 116 -0.14 -7.08 -8.04
CA TYR A 116 -1.33 -6.70 -7.26
C TYR A 116 -1.93 -5.35 -7.69
N VAL A 117 -1.66 -4.91 -8.93
CA VAL A 117 -2.06 -3.58 -9.46
C VAL A 117 -3.58 -3.35 -9.37
N ASN A 118 -4.39 -4.39 -9.61
CA ASN A 118 -5.85 -4.25 -9.63
C ASN A 118 -6.51 -4.43 -8.26
N VAL A 119 -5.74 -4.77 -7.21
CA VAL A 119 -6.31 -5.08 -5.89
C VAL A 119 -7.01 -3.87 -5.30
N VAL A 120 -6.36 -2.70 -5.34
CA VAL A 120 -6.93 -1.46 -4.77
C VAL A 120 -8.23 -1.07 -5.45
N ALA A 121 -8.27 -1.10 -6.80
CA ALA A 121 -9.45 -0.75 -7.57
C ALA A 121 -10.64 -1.65 -7.23
N ARG A 122 -10.41 -2.98 -7.21
CA ARG A 122 -11.46 -3.95 -6.88
C ARG A 122 -11.91 -3.88 -5.42
N VAL A 123 -11.00 -3.54 -4.51
CA VAL A 123 -11.33 -3.32 -3.09
C VAL A 123 -12.23 -2.10 -2.95
N ARG A 124 -11.94 -0.99 -3.63
CA ARG A 124 -12.78 0.22 -3.62
C ARG A 124 -14.18 -0.06 -4.18
N GLU A 125 -14.25 -0.73 -5.34
CA GLU A 125 -15.51 -1.13 -5.97
C GLU A 125 -16.35 -2.02 -5.05
N ALA A 126 -15.73 -3.04 -4.43
CA ALA A 126 -16.44 -3.93 -3.51
C ALA A 126 -16.99 -3.21 -2.28
N PHE A 127 -16.33 -2.14 -1.80
CA PHE A 127 -16.78 -1.36 -0.66
C PHE A 127 -17.97 -0.43 -0.94
N GLU A 128 -18.39 -0.31 -2.20
CA GLU A 128 -19.64 0.37 -2.54
C GLU A 128 -20.86 -0.48 -2.13
N THR A 129 -20.76 -1.80 -2.29
CA THR A 129 -21.86 -2.76 -2.03
C THR A 129 -21.71 -3.48 -0.69
N GLU A 130 -20.49 -3.90 -0.35
CA GLU A 130 -20.20 -4.70 0.84
C GLU A 130 -19.51 -3.86 1.92
N GLU A 131 -19.80 -4.12 3.19
CA GLU A 131 -19.11 -3.43 4.30
C GLU A 131 -17.84 -4.13 4.74
N VAL A 132 -17.78 -5.44 4.53
CA VAL A 132 -16.66 -6.31 4.93
C VAL A 132 -16.31 -7.18 3.75
N ILE A 133 -15.03 -7.18 3.39
CA ILE A 133 -14.52 -7.97 2.28
C ILE A 133 -13.43 -8.91 2.79
N ARG A 134 -13.32 -10.06 2.11
CA ARG A 134 -12.30 -11.05 2.37
C ARG A 134 -11.36 -11.16 1.17
N LEU A 135 -10.06 -11.06 1.41
CA LEU A 135 -9.01 -11.33 0.42
C LEU A 135 -8.31 -12.64 0.76
N ASP A 136 -8.25 -13.55 -0.21
CA ASP A 136 -7.48 -14.78 -0.11
C ASP A 136 -6.02 -14.52 -0.52
N CYS A 137 -5.10 -14.72 0.41
CA CYS A 137 -3.67 -14.50 0.21
C CYS A 137 -2.82 -15.78 0.42
N THR A 138 -3.43 -16.97 0.24
CA THR A 138 -2.79 -18.28 0.46
C THR A 138 -1.43 -18.45 -0.25
N HIS A 139 -1.17 -17.72 -1.34
CA HIS A 139 0.05 -17.87 -2.15
C HIS A 139 1.05 -16.73 -2.00
N VAL A 140 0.79 -15.78 -1.10
CA VAL A 140 1.56 -14.53 -0.97
C VAL A 140 2.60 -14.62 0.15
N GLY A 141 2.37 -15.47 1.16
CA GLY A 141 3.22 -15.61 2.33
C GLY A 141 2.92 -14.58 3.43
N MET A 142 3.05 -15.02 4.68
CA MET A 142 2.51 -14.31 5.85
C MET A 142 3.06 -12.88 6.06
N SER A 143 4.33 -12.62 5.74
CA SER A 143 4.93 -11.28 5.87
C SER A 143 4.31 -10.29 4.89
N ASP A 144 4.13 -10.70 3.64
CA ASP A 144 3.61 -9.84 2.59
C ASP A 144 2.09 -9.64 2.74
N CYS A 145 1.34 -10.65 3.21
CA CYS A 145 -0.08 -10.49 3.55
C CYS A 145 -0.30 -9.34 4.54
N LYS A 146 0.50 -9.27 5.60
CA LYS A 146 0.42 -8.19 6.59
C LYS A 146 0.73 -6.84 5.96
N ARG A 147 1.80 -6.76 5.16
CA ARG A 147 2.22 -5.52 4.46
C ARG A 147 1.16 -5.04 3.46
N ILE A 148 0.52 -5.95 2.74
CA ILE A 148 -0.60 -5.65 1.84
C ILE A 148 -1.75 -5.03 2.62
N GLY A 149 -2.15 -5.63 3.73
CA GLY A 149 -3.23 -5.09 4.56
C GLY A 149 -2.91 -3.71 5.13
N VAL A 150 -1.65 -3.44 5.52
CA VAL A 150 -1.21 -2.10 5.93
C VAL A 150 -1.34 -1.11 4.78
N LYS A 151 -0.79 -1.48 3.62
CA LYS A 151 -0.73 -0.59 2.46
C LYS A 151 -2.13 -0.30 1.89
N LEU A 152 -3.05 -1.27 1.95
CA LEU A 152 -4.44 -1.08 1.55
C LEU A 152 -5.16 -0.05 2.40
N ARG A 153 -4.89 0.01 3.71
CA ARG A 153 -5.44 1.05 4.59
C ARG A 153 -5.05 2.47 4.15
N ASP A 154 -3.85 2.63 3.59
CA ASP A 154 -3.36 3.94 3.14
C ASP A 154 -3.90 4.30 1.74
N LEU A 155 -4.30 3.29 0.94
CA LEU A 155 -4.73 3.46 -0.46
C LEU A 155 -6.25 3.40 -0.65
N ALA A 156 -7.00 2.84 0.28
CA ALA A 156 -8.45 2.74 0.23
C ALA A 156 -9.02 2.98 1.64
N PRO A 157 -10.24 3.54 1.75
CA PRO A 157 -10.91 3.73 3.04
C PRO A 157 -11.28 2.37 3.61
N CYS A 158 -10.31 1.71 4.25
CA CYS A 158 -10.47 0.37 4.78
C CYS A 158 -9.54 0.14 5.97
N VAL A 159 -10.02 -0.67 6.90
CA VAL A 159 -9.35 -1.02 8.14
C VAL A 159 -9.21 -2.55 8.19
N PRO A 160 -7.98 -3.09 8.26
CA PRO A 160 -7.79 -4.52 8.45
C PRO A 160 -8.21 -4.93 9.86
N ILE A 161 -9.20 -5.84 9.95
CA ILE A 161 -9.80 -6.27 11.22
C ILE A 161 -9.37 -7.68 11.65
N LEU A 162 -8.86 -8.49 10.72
CA LEU A 162 -8.33 -9.83 11.00
C LEU A 162 -7.33 -10.27 9.93
N PHE A 163 -6.24 -10.89 10.39
CA PHE A 163 -5.34 -11.70 9.57
C PHE A 163 -5.35 -13.12 10.13
N LYS A 164 -5.90 -14.09 9.40
CA LYS A 164 -6.01 -15.48 9.85
C LYS A 164 -5.87 -16.42 8.66
N ASP A 165 -5.07 -17.47 8.81
CA ASP A 165 -4.89 -18.54 7.80
C ASP A 165 -4.65 -18.00 6.39
N GLU A 166 -3.76 -16.99 6.28
CA GLU A 166 -3.42 -16.31 5.02
C GLU A 166 -4.60 -15.62 4.33
N GLN A 167 -5.66 -15.31 5.10
CA GLN A 167 -6.78 -14.48 4.68
C GLN A 167 -6.72 -13.13 5.37
N ILE A 168 -7.12 -12.10 4.64
CA ILE A 168 -7.22 -10.72 5.14
C ILE A 168 -8.70 -10.34 5.13
N ILE A 169 -9.20 -9.89 6.28
CA ILE A 169 -10.54 -9.32 6.38
C ILE A 169 -10.40 -7.82 6.55
N LEU A 170 -11.01 -7.09 5.62
CA LEU A 170 -11.01 -5.64 5.58
C LEU A 170 -12.43 -5.13 5.82
N TRP A 171 -12.54 -4.10 6.63
CA TRP A 171 -13.78 -3.39 6.90
C TRP A 171 -13.67 -1.96 6.37
N ARG A 172 -14.70 -1.46 5.69
CA ARG A 172 -14.66 -0.11 5.10
C ARG A 172 -14.49 1.02 6.12
N GLY A 173 -15.12 0.90 7.30
CA GLY A 173 -15.37 2.06 8.16
C GLY A 173 -16.86 2.41 8.21
N LYS A 174 -17.27 3.23 9.20
CA LYS A 174 -18.61 3.82 9.25
C LYS A 174 -18.70 4.93 8.19
N ARG A 175 -19.80 4.96 7.42
CA ARG A 175 -20.04 5.99 6.39
C ARG A 175 -20.20 7.41 6.96
N ASP A 176 -20.47 7.53 8.26
CA ASP A 176 -20.95 8.77 8.87
C ASP A 176 -19.86 9.77 9.31
N GLN A 177 -18.59 9.55 8.98
CA GLN A 177 -17.52 10.53 9.29
C GLN A 177 -17.20 11.51 8.17
N GLU A 178 -17.60 11.25 6.91
CA GLU A 178 -17.30 12.16 5.80
C GLU A 178 -18.33 13.29 5.62
N ARG A 179 -19.56 13.14 6.11
CA ARG A 179 -20.58 14.22 6.00
C ARG A 179 -20.46 15.31 7.05
N ASN A 180 -19.79 15.07 8.17
CA ASN A 180 -19.72 16.04 9.27
C ASN A 180 -18.56 17.05 9.15
N SER A 181 -17.52 16.77 8.36
CA SER A 181 -16.46 17.76 8.08
C SER A 181 -16.93 18.86 7.13
N ASP A 182 -17.81 18.52 6.18
CA ASP A 182 -18.30 19.49 5.18
C ASP A 182 -19.41 20.42 5.75
N ILE A 183 -20.16 19.95 6.75
CA ILE A 183 -21.22 20.75 7.41
C ILE A 183 -20.63 21.72 8.44
N SER A 184 -19.53 21.36 9.12
CA SER A 184 -18.85 22.29 10.05
C SER A 184 -18.23 23.49 9.34
N ASP A 185 -17.73 23.32 8.12
CA ASP A 185 -17.15 24.41 7.32
C ASP A 185 -18.20 25.30 6.64
N ALA A 186 -19.40 24.77 6.38
CA ALA A 186 -20.52 25.55 5.86
C ALA A 186 -21.18 26.44 6.93
N ASN A 187 -21.34 25.94 8.16
CA ASN A 187 -21.92 26.71 9.28
C ASN A 187 -20.97 27.77 9.86
N ALA A 188 -19.65 27.62 9.66
CA ALA A 188 -18.67 28.65 10.03
C ALA A 188 -18.67 29.85 9.06
N LYS A 189 -19.14 29.68 7.82
CA LYS A 189 -19.24 30.76 6.82
C LYS A 189 -20.56 31.53 6.86
N SER A 190 -21.62 30.97 7.43
CA SER A 190 -22.93 31.63 7.53
C SER A 190 -23.15 32.43 8.82
N SER A 191 -22.23 32.36 9.77
CA SER A 191 -22.31 33.02 11.09
C SER A 191 -21.42 34.27 11.20
N GLY A 192 -20.76 34.67 10.12
CA GLY A 192 -19.96 35.89 10.01
C GLY A 192 -20.42 36.78 8.86
N ALA A 193 -21.60 37.38 8.99
CA ALA A 193 -22.08 38.51 8.19
C ALA A 193 -22.93 39.43 9.07
#